data_AF-E6WED0-F1
#
_entry.id   AF-E6WED0-F1
#
_cell.length_a   1.000
_cell.length_b   1.000
_cell.length_c   1.000
_cell.angle_alpha   90.00
_cell.angle_beta   90.00
_cell.angle_gamma   90.00
#
_symmetry.space_group_name_H-M   'P 1'
#
loop_
_entity.id
_entity.type
_entity.pdbx_description
1 polymer ?
#
loop_
_entity_poly.entity_id
_entity_poly.type
_entity_poly.pdbx_seq_one_letter_code
_entity_poly.pdbx_strand_id
1 'polypeptide(L)'
;MKNKYQFQGVALSLLSASMLLSFQLHAYEKYDINKAYTGGEKVTWQGNDFQAQWYANPGETPNAAVTHVWENVWEKIGTAPETDPEPTPDPEPIPPTPPETGPSDYPPYQAGNQYKQGDIVSNKGQDYQCLVANWCSGQASAYAPGEGWAWEAAWHLHGVAPEAGMEISQKALNAREETLTNFPQLVAVKNAIRTLSNDKVEQIKPGAATNPANVKRVEALVTADKWETFFPHRDAAYTYENFLKAVGKFPVLCADGENGQDADAICKKTLATMFAHFVQETGEHANQSDVAQWQQGLHWVREMGLDETSYDKYTGATCNPDTWQGKAWPCAKDAQGNALSYFGRGAKQLSYNFNYGAFSQAMFGDVNVLLKAPNLVADTWLNLASAIFFYVQPQPPKPSMQAVIDGSWQPNDADKANGLVPGFGVTTQIINGGVECGGSVEIQQSLNRIEYYKAFAKQLGVSIADNEVLGCKGMKQFSEASSAAMPLFWVKDDSYVAENPGGKSYACKLVNWQENDFSALTQGDYTRCVKASFPDVVIKD
;
A
#
# COMPACT_ATOMS: atom_id res chain seq x y z
N MET A 1 -68.84 17.67 -12.70
CA MET A 1 -69.66 17.77 -11.47
C MET A 1 -68.66 17.87 -10.33
N LYS A 2 -68.17 19.03 -9.87
CA LYS A 2 -68.84 20.24 -9.32
C LYS A 2 -69.85 19.91 -8.22
N ASN A 3 -69.44 20.20 -6.98
CA ASN A 3 -70.21 20.75 -5.83
C ASN A 3 -69.14 20.97 -4.73
N LYS A 4 -68.75 22.15 -4.24
CA LYS A 4 -69.35 23.49 -4.05
C LYS A 4 -70.69 23.49 -3.34
N TYR A 5 -70.68 23.78 -2.04
CA TYR A 5 -71.66 24.62 -1.30
C TYR A 5 -70.90 25.24 -0.10
N GLN A 6 -70.58 26.55 -0.14
CA GLN A 6 -71.35 27.72 0.33
C GLN A 6 -71.05 28.05 1.81
N PHE A 7 -70.32 29.14 2.10
CA PHE A 7 -70.70 30.56 2.20
C PHE A 7 -71.67 30.91 3.35
N GLN A 8 -71.13 31.61 4.36
CA GLN A 8 -71.65 32.84 5.00
C GLN A 8 -70.57 33.28 6.01
N GLY A 9 -69.91 34.44 5.86
CA GLY A 9 -70.42 35.76 6.24
C GLY A 9 -70.34 35.90 7.77
N VAL A 10 -69.46 36.69 8.37
CA VAL A 10 -69.58 38.16 8.50
C VAL A 10 -68.26 38.75 9.03
N ALA A 11 -67.82 39.85 8.41
CA ALA A 11 -66.76 40.76 8.87
C ALA A 11 -67.25 41.56 10.11
N LEU A 12 -66.48 42.13 11.02
CA LEU A 12 -65.30 42.99 10.89
C LEU A 12 -64.97 43.42 12.34
N SER A 13 -63.70 43.56 12.72
CA SER A 13 -63.16 44.78 13.38
C SER A 13 -61.74 44.54 13.94
N LEU A 14 -60.78 44.98 13.13
CA LEU A 14 -59.63 45.82 13.48
C LEU A 14 -58.87 45.53 14.79
N LEU A 15 -57.66 44.99 14.62
CA LEU A 15 -56.46 45.53 15.27
C LEU A 15 -55.26 45.28 14.36
N SER A 16 -54.66 46.36 13.91
CA SER A 16 -53.43 46.43 13.14
C SER A 16 -52.24 45.98 13.97
N ALA A 17 -51.53 44.94 13.52
CA ALA A 17 -50.14 44.69 13.86
C ALA A 17 -49.45 43.97 12.69
N SER A 18 -48.37 44.60 12.24
CA SER A 18 -47.48 44.26 11.14
C SER A 18 -47.14 42.78 10.99
N MET A 19 -47.13 42.31 9.73
CA MET A 19 -46.39 41.11 9.33
C MET A 19 -44.92 41.28 9.73
N LEU A 20 -44.44 40.46 10.65
CA LEU A 20 -43.04 40.07 10.69
C LEU A 20 -42.96 38.70 10.03
N LEU A 21 -42.41 38.67 8.81
CA LEU A 21 -41.80 37.46 8.28
C LEU A 21 -40.70 37.07 9.28
N SER A 22 -40.91 36.00 10.03
CA SER A 22 -39.82 35.33 10.72
C SER A 22 -38.94 34.68 9.67
N PHE A 23 -37.83 35.33 9.31
CA PHE A 23 -36.72 34.66 8.66
C PHE A 23 -36.17 33.65 9.67
N GLN A 24 -36.43 32.36 9.46
CA GLN A 24 -35.66 31.32 10.11
C GLN A 24 -34.25 31.37 9.52
N LEU A 25 -33.32 31.96 10.27
CA LEU A 25 -31.89 31.78 10.04
C LEU A 25 -31.59 30.29 10.23
N HIS A 26 -31.33 29.60 9.14
CA HIS A 26 -30.85 28.22 9.18
C HIS A 26 -29.35 28.26 9.47
N ALA A 27 -28.97 28.03 10.72
CA ALA A 27 -27.58 27.70 11.05
C ALA A 27 -27.34 26.22 10.69
N TYR A 28 -26.22 25.92 10.01
CA TYR A 28 -25.81 24.54 9.76
C TYR A 28 -25.36 23.86 11.06
N GLU A 29 -25.31 22.53 11.08
CA GLU A 29 -24.81 21.79 12.26
C GLU A 29 -23.35 22.18 12.54
N LYS A 30 -22.96 22.24 13.82
CA LYS A 30 -21.54 22.41 14.17
C LYS A 30 -20.75 21.20 13.69
N TYR A 31 -19.56 21.44 13.13
CA TYR A 31 -18.64 20.36 12.78
C TYR A 31 -18.27 19.53 14.02
N ASP A 32 -18.37 18.21 13.88
CA ASP A 32 -18.00 17.19 14.87
C ASP A 32 -16.83 16.38 14.32
N ILE A 33 -15.70 16.44 15.01
CA ILE A 33 -14.46 15.78 14.61
C ILE A 33 -14.59 14.25 14.55
N ASN A 34 -15.58 13.67 15.25
CA ASN A 34 -15.78 12.21 15.26
C ASN A 34 -16.80 11.74 14.21
N LYS A 35 -17.40 12.64 13.44
CA LYS A 35 -18.45 12.35 12.46
C LYS A 35 -17.87 12.35 11.04
N ALA A 36 -18.32 11.42 10.21
CA ALA A 36 -18.05 11.43 8.77
C ALA A 36 -19.14 12.22 8.04
N TYR A 37 -18.79 12.83 6.92
CA TYR A 37 -19.71 13.64 6.13
C TYR A 37 -19.69 13.23 4.66
N THR A 38 -20.85 13.09 4.05
CA THR A 38 -21.02 12.79 2.62
C THR A 38 -20.98 14.06 1.78
N GLY A 39 -20.63 13.92 0.49
CA GLY A 39 -20.54 15.06 -0.43
C GLY A 39 -21.85 15.85 -0.48
N GLY A 40 -21.77 17.15 -0.22
CA GLY A 40 -22.89 18.08 -0.15
C GLY A 40 -23.37 18.43 1.26
N GLU A 41 -22.93 17.71 2.30
CA GLU A 41 -23.28 18.04 3.69
C GLU A 41 -22.58 19.32 4.15
N LYS A 42 -23.29 20.10 4.98
CA LYS A 42 -22.88 21.45 5.37
C LYS A 42 -22.74 21.58 6.87
N VAL A 43 -21.68 22.23 7.30
CA VAL A 43 -21.34 22.42 8.71
C VAL A 43 -20.86 23.84 8.98
N THR A 44 -21.03 24.30 10.21
CA THR A 44 -20.42 25.52 10.72
C THR A 44 -19.20 25.18 11.57
N TRP A 45 -18.06 25.79 11.25
CA TRP A 45 -16.79 25.62 11.98
C TRP A 45 -16.06 26.96 12.08
N GLN A 46 -15.68 27.35 13.29
CA GLN A 46 -14.98 28.63 13.58
C GLN A 46 -15.64 29.87 12.92
N GLY A 47 -16.97 29.98 12.99
CA GLY A 47 -17.72 31.12 12.45
C GLY A 47 -17.87 31.15 10.92
N ASN A 48 -17.40 30.11 10.23
CA ASN A 48 -17.53 29.96 8.77
C ASN A 48 -18.39 28.74 8.44
N ASP A 49 -19.10 28.81 7.31
CA ASP A 49 -19.89 27.72 6.79
C ASP A 49 -19.14 26.99 5.68
N PHE A 50 -19.13 25.66 5.76
CA PHE A 50 -18.43 24.78 4.83
C PHE A 50 -19.36 23.72 4.27
N GLN A 51 -19.07 23.27 3.05
CA GLN A 51 -19.72 22.15 2.40
C GLN A 51 -18.69 21.08 2.05
N ALA A 52 -18.98 19.82 2.36
CA ALA A 52 -18.15 18.70 1.93
C ALA A 52 -18.24 18.57 0.40
N GLN A 53 -17.10 18.62 -0.29
CA GLN A 53 -17.04 18.49 -1.75
C GLN A 53 -17.25 17.04 -2.19
N TRP A 54 -16.82 16.09 -1.35
CA TRP A 54 -17.04 14.65 -1.45
C TRP A 54 -17.09 14.06 -0.03
N TYR A 55 -16.79 12.76 0.15
CA TYR A 55 -16.80 12.12 1.47
C TYR A 55 -15.64 12.61 2.35
N ALA A 56 -15.95 13.16 3.52
CA ALA A 56 -15.02 13.55 4.56
C ALA A 56 -14.99 12.51 5.69
N ASN A 57 -13.81 12.01 6.00
CA ASN A 57 -13.58 11.08 7.11
C ASN A 57 -13.66 11.81 8.46
N PRO A 58 -14.00 11.09 9.57
CA PRO A 58 -13.80 11.62 10.91
C PRO A 58 -12.36 12.12 11.09
N GLY A 59 -12.19 13.32 11.62
CA GLY A 59 -10.90 13.97 11.82
C GLY A 59 -10.46 14.90 10.68
N GLU A 60 -11.07 14.84 9.50
CA GLU A 60 -10.77 15.77 8.40
C GLU A 60 -11.48 17.11 8.63
N THR A 61 -10.78 18.07 9.25
CA THR A 61 -11.35 19.35 9.67
C THR A 61 -11.53 20.33 8.50
N PRO A 62 -12.62 21.13 8.45
CA PRO A 62 -12.76 22.19 7.47
C PRO A 62 -11.60 23.18 7.50
N ASN A 63 -10.94 23.40 6.37
CA ASN A 63 -9.84 24.36 6.24
C ASN A 63 -10.22 25.46 5.24
N ALA A 64 -9.97 26.73 5.58
CA ALA A 64 -10.36 27.87 4.74
C ALA A 64 -9.26 28.33 3.75
N ALA A 65 -8.06 27.75 3.79
CA ALA A 65 -6.93 28.22 3.00
C ALA A 65 -6.22 27.08 2.24
N VAL A 66 -6.45 27.01 0.93
CA VAL A 66 -5.66 26.22 -0.04
C VAL A 66 -5.58 26.94 -1.39
N THR A 67 -4.51 26.66 -2.14
CA THR A 67 -4.24 27.25 -3.47
C THR A 67 -4.98 26.55 -4.60
N HIS A 68 -5.34 25.27 -4.44
CA HIS A 68 -6.10 24.49 -5.42
C HIS A 68 -7.23 23.65 -4.80
N VAL A 69 -8.34 23.52 -5.54
CA VAL A 69 -9.63 23.02 -5.02
C VAL A 69 -9.65 21.52 -4.68
N TRP A 70 -8.73 20.72 -5.25
CA TRP A 70 -8.60 19.28 -4.97
C TRP A 70 -7.77 18.95 -3.71
N GLU A 71 -7.17 19.95 -3.07
CA GLU A 71 -6.32 19.77 -1.88
C GLU A 71 -7.13 19.78 -0.57
N ASN A 72 -8.45 19.95 -0.65
CA ASN A 72 -9.31 20.11 0.52
C ASN A 72 -10.67 19.44 0.31
N VAL A 73 -11.07 18.58 1.25
CA VAL A 73 -12.38 17.90 1.24
C VAL A 73 -13.53 18.89 1.51
N TRP A 74 -13.24 20.05 2.10
CA TRP A 74 -14.21 21.06 2.50
C TRP A 74 -14.09 22.35 1.67
N GLU A 75 -15.20 22.79 1.09
CA GLU A 75 -15.31 24.08 0.41
C GLU A 75 -15.96 25.10 1.35
N LYS A 76 -15.34 26.27 1.53
CA LYS A 76 -15.96 27.37 2.28
C LYS A 76 -17.08 27.98 1.44
N ILE A 77 -18.30 27.93 1.94
CA ILE A 77 -19.51 28.42 1.24
C ILE A 77 -20.07 29.71 1.84
N GLY A 78 -19.58 30.15 3.00
CA GLY A 78 -20.04 31.40 3.61
C GLY A 78 -19.43 31.68 4.97
N THR A 79 -19.96 32.73 5.59
CA THR A 79 -19.72 33.11 6.98
C THR A 79 -21.05 32.98 7.73
N ALA A 80 -21.03 32.31 8.88
CA ALA A 80 -22.22 32.16 9.69
C ALA A 80 -22.68 33.55 10.19
N PRO A 81 -23.98 33.88 10.16
CA PRO A 81 -24.47 35.15 10.69
C PRO A 81 -24.19 35.25 12.19
N GLU A 82 -23.57 36.35 12.63
CA GLU A 82 -23.39 36.66 14.05
C GLU A 82 -24.77 36.73 14.73
N THR A 83 -25.04 35.79 15.64
CA THR A 83 -26.09 35.95 16.65
C THR A 83 -25.44 36.29 17.98
N ASP A 84 -26.04 37.28 18.65
CA ASP A 84 -25.68 37.95 19.91
C ASP A 84 -24.87 37.11 20.94
N PRO A 85 -23.95 37.75 21.68
CA PRO A 85 -23.13 37.08 22.69
C PRO A 85 -23.96 36.64 23.91
N GLU A 86 -23.64 35.45 24.43
CA GLU A 86 -24.11 34.98 25.74
C GLU A 86 -23.66 35.92 26.88
N PRO A 87 -24.44 36.03 27.97
CA PRO A 87 -24.12 36.92 29.09
C PRO A 87 -22.93 36.38 29.89
N THR A 88 -22.02 37.28 30.24
CA THR A 88 -20.81 37.04 31.03
C THR A 88 -21.13 36.56 32.46
N PRO A 89 -20.45 35.51 32.98
CA PRO A 89 -20.40 35.23 34.41
C PRO A 89 -19.46 36.22 35.13
N ASP A 90 -19.76 36.50 36.41
CA ASP A 90 -18.97 37.35 37.31
C ASP A 90 -17.51 36.86 37.47
N PRO A 91 -16.54 37.75 37.75
CA PRO A 91 -15.13 37.43 37.73
C PRO A 91 -14.70 36.61 38.97
N GLU A 92 -14.07 35.46 38.73
CA GLU A 92 -13.28 34.75 39.75
C GLU A 92 -11.92 35.44 39.99
N PRO A 93 -11.32 35.29 41.19
CA PRO A 93 -10.11 36.01 41.57
C PRO A 93 -8.89 35.54 40.76
N ILE A 94 -8.08 36.52 40.36
CA ILE A 94 -6.84 36.34 39.61
C ILE A 94 -5.87 35.42 40.40
N PRO A 95 -5.39 34.30 39.83
CA PRO A 95 -4.31 33.52 40.43
C PRO A 95 -3.01 34.34 40.38
N PRO A 96 -2.11 34.20 41.38
CA PRO A 96 -0.87 34.96 41.39
C PRO A 96 -0.05 34.66 40.14
N THR A 97 0.49 35.72 39.55
CA THR A 97 1.42 35.69 38.42
C THR A 97 2.54 34.67 38.69
N PRO A 98 2.83 33.75 37.76
CA PRO A 98 4.03 32.93 37.85
C PRO A 98 5.26 33.84 37.93
N PRO A 99 6.34 33.43 38.64
CA PRO A 99 7.54 34.24 38.73
C PRO A 99 8.09 34.50 37.32
N GLU A 100 8.37 35.76 37.00
CA GLU A 100 9.18 36.13 35.84
C GLU A 100 10.53 35.41 35.96
N THR A 101 10.72 34.37 35.17
CA THR A 101 12.06 33.90 34.82
C THR A 101 12.66 34.96 33.90
N GLY A 102 13.91 35.35 34.18
CA GLY A 102 14.56 36.53 33.58
C GLY A 102 14.52 36.58 32.04
N PRO A 103 14.85 37.75 31.45
CA PRO A 103 14.75 37.94 30.01
C PRO A 103 15.58 36.89 29.28
N SER A 104 14.91 36.08 28.45
CA SER A 104 15.61 35.22 27.49
C SER A 104 16.55 36.08 26.64
N ASP A 105 17.74 35.56 26.36
CA ASP A 105 18.70 36.19 25.46
C ASP A 105 18.24 36.13 23.98
N TYR A 106 17.13 35.44 23.70
CA TYR A 106 16.61 35.17 22.36
C TYR A 106 15.33 35.98 22.06
N PRO A 107 15.12 36.37 20.78
CA PRO A 107 13.97 37.17 20.38
C PRO A 107 12.64 36.43 20.62
N PRO A 108 11.55 37.13 20.98
CA PRO A 108 10.25 36.50 21.16
C PRO A 108 9.70 35.94 19.84
N TYR A 109 8.98 34.82 19.90
CA TYR A 109 8.27 34.26 18.75
C TYR A 109 7.22 35.25 18.21
N GLN A 110 7.11 35.31 16.89
CA GLN A 110 6.18 36.17 16.15
C GLN A 110 5.49 35.34 15.07
N ALA A 111 4.17 35.20 15.19
CA ALA A 111 3.35 34.50 14.20
C ALA A 111 3.49 35.14 12.81
N GLY A 112 3.67 34.31 11.78
CA GLY A 112 3.82 34.76 10.39
C GLY A 112 5.22 35.23 10.00
N ASN A 113 6.17 35.27 10.94
CA ASN A 113 7.56 35.56 10.62
C ASN A 113 8.25 34.36 9.95
N GLN A 114 9.29 34.63 9.16
CA GLN A 114 10.08 33.59 8.50
C GLN A 114 11.29 33.22 9.36
N TYR A 115 11.35 31.96 9.74
CA TYR A 115 12.37 31.36 10.58
C TYR A 115 13.23 30.37 9.79
N LYS A 116 14.53 30.39 10.06
CA LYS A 116 15.50 29.44 9.49
C LYS A 116 15.75 28.32 10.49
N GLN A 117 16.11 27.16 9.97
CA GLN A 117 16.59 26.07 10.80
C GLN A 117 17.77 26.54 11.67
N GLY A 118 17.69 26.26 12.96
CA GLY A 118 18.66 26.67 13.96
C GLY A 118 18.34 28.01 14.65
N ASP A 119 17.37 28.81 14.17
CA ASP A 119 16.93 30.03 14.87
C ASP A 119 16.36 29.68 16.24
N ILE A 120 16.68 30.48 17.26
CA ILE A 120 16.20 30.30 18.63
C ILE A 120 15.28 31.47 18.97
N VAL A 121 14.09 31.15 19.48
CA VAL A 121 13.09 32.12 19.91
C VAL A 121 12.58 31.82 21.30
N SER A 122 12.21 32.86 22.04
CA SER A 122 11.52 32.70 23.31
C SER A 122 10.01 32.69 23.10
N ASN A 123 9.31 31.74 23.71
CA ASN A 123 7.85 31.77 23.80
C ASN A 123 7.39 31.25 25.16
N LYS A 124 6.40 31.93 25.78
CA LYS A 124 5.84 31.56 27.09
C LYS A 124 6.88 31.21 28.18
N GLY A 125 8.01 31.93 28.21
CA GLY A 125 9.05 31.75 29.24
C GLY A 125 9.97 30.55 29.02
N GLN A 126 9.96 29.94 27.83
CA GLN A 126 10.89 28.90 27.40
C GLN A 126 11.54 29.31 26.08
N ASP A 127 12.72 28.78 25.81
CA ASP A 127 13.41 29.00 24.55
C ASP A 127 13.26 27.78 23.65
N TYR A 128 13.16 28.01 22.35
CA TYR A 128 12.90 26.98 21.37
C TYR A 128 13.76 27.18 20.14
N GLN A 129 14.40 26.11 19.66
CA GLN A 129 15.21 26.13 18.45
C GLN A 129 14.44 25.50 17.28
N CYS A 130 14.45 26.18 16.13
CA CYS A 130 13.78 25.75 14.91
C CYS A 130 14.47 24.54 14.28
N LEU A 131 13.71 23.46 14.03
CA LEU A 131 14.17 22.22 13.39
C LEU A 131 13.96 22.23 11.88
N VAL A 132 12.82 22.73 11.41
CA VAL A 132 12.43 22.71 10.00
C VAL A 132 11.89 24.08 9.61
N ALA A 133 12.69 24.86 8.87
CA ALA A 133 12.40 26.26 8.53
C ALA A 133 10.96 26.50 8.03
N ASN A 134 10.48 25.63 7.13
CA ASN A 134 9.13 25.73 6.57
C ASN A 134 8.02 25.55 7.62
N TRP A 135 8.23 24.70 8.62
CA TRP A 135 7.26 24.44 9.67
C TRP A 135 7.35 25.50 10.78
N CYS A 136 8.55 25.95 11.14
CA CYS A 136 8.75 27.07 12.06
C CYS A 136 8.08 28.36 11.56
N SER A 137 8.13 28.57 10.25
CA SER A 137 7.49 29.69 9.54
C SER A 137 6.03 29.43 9.18
N GLY A 138 5.48 28.28 9.60
CA GLY A 138 4.13 27.84 9.30
C GLY A 138 3.07 28.54 10.13
N GLN A 139 1.81 28.10 9.97
CA GLN A 139 0.69 28.67 10.69
C GLN A 139 0.85 28.47 12.21
N ALA A 140 0.77 29.56 12.97
CA ALA A 140 1.00 29.55 14.43
C ALA A 140 0.08 28.58 15.20
N SER A 141 -1.16 28.37 14.74
CA SER A 141 -2.08 27.40 15.36
C SER A 141 -1.56 25.96 15.31
N ALA A 142 -0.75 25.61 14.31
CA ALA A 142 -0.11 24.30 14.19
C ALA A 142 1.29 24.30 14.80
N TYR A 143 2.10 25.32 14.52
CA TYR A 143 3.54 25.27 14.74
C TYR A 143 4.08 26.32 15.71
N ALA A 144 3.27 27.10 16.43
CA ALA A 144 3.80 28.04 17.43
C ALA A 144 4.57 27.27 18.53
N PRO A 145 5.83 27.62 18.82
CA PRO A 145 6.69 26.87 19.75
C PRO A 145 6.07 26.79 21.14
N GLY A 146 5.88 25.57 21.67
CA GLY A 146 5.27 25.33 22.99
C GLY A 146 3.75 25.50 23.06
N GLU A 147 3.06 25.74 21.93
CA GLU A 147 1.61 26.02 21.91
C GLU A 147 0.84 25.31 20.80
N GLY A 148 1.36 25.33 19.57
CA GLY A 148 0.69 24.76 18.41
C GLY A 148 0.56 23.24 18.52
N TRP A 149 -0.53 22.65 18.04
CA TRP A 149 -0.77 21.21 18.21
C TRP A 149 0.31 20.31 17.57
N ALA A 150 1.13 20.84 16.64
CA ALA A 150 2.27 20.18 16.01
C ALA A 150 3.60 20.92 16.26
N TRP A 151 3.70 21.72 17.32
CA TRP A 151 4.88 22.55 17.55
C TRP A 151 6.17 21.74 17.64
N GLU A 152 6.12 20.52 18.18
CA GLU A 152 7.26 19.61 18.33
C GLU A 152 7.85 19.12 17.00
N ALA A 153 7.07 19.20 15.91
CA ALA A 153 7.58 18.93 14.58
C ALA A 153 8.47 20.07 14.07
N ALA A 154 8.12 21.31 14.43
CA ALA A 154 8.80 22.53 13.99
C ALA A 154 9.93 22.97 14.93
N TRP A 155 9.81 22.75 16.24
CA TRP A 155 10.72 23.28 17.25
C TRP A 155 11.07 22.24 18.30
N HIS A 156 12.23 22.41 18.94
CA HIS A 156 12.54 21.73 20.21
C HIS A 156 12.86 22.77 21.29
N LEU A 157 12.70 22.41 22.57
CA LEU A 157 13.14 23.26 23.67
C LEU A 157 14.66 23.42 23.65
N HIS A 158 15.12 24.67 23.67
CA HIS A 158 16.52 25.06 23.71
C HIS A 158 17.01 25.18 25.16
N GLY A 159 18.23 24.76 25.44
CA GLY A 159 18.85 24.90 26.77
C GLY A 159 18.41 23.88 27.84
N VAL A 160 17.36 23.10 27.60
CA VAL A 160 17.10 21.85 28.33
C VAL A 160 17.76 20.69 27.61
N ALA A 161 18.32 19.74 28.37
CA ALA A 161 18.74 18.47 27.81
C ALA A 161 17.53 17.86 27.07
N PRO A 162 17.72 17.23 25.89
CA PRO A 162 16.65 16.47 25.25
C PRO A 162 15.98 15.58 26.29
N GLU A 163 14.64 15.44 26.26
CA GLU A 163 14.00 14.38 27.04
C GLU A 163 14.81 13.10 26.81
N ALA A 164 15.28 12.49 27.90
CA ALA A 164 16.02 11.25 27.79
C ALA A 164 15.07 10.25 27.16
N GLY A 165 15.24 10.00 25.85
CA GLY A 165 14.33 9.13 25.14
C GLY A 165 14.39 7.73 25.72
N MET A 166 13.37 6.92 25.40
CA MET A 166 13.25 5.62 26.02
C MET A 166 14.46 4.74 25.70
N GLU A 167 15.03 4.14 26.74
CA GLU A 167 15.99 3.06 26.59
C GLU A 167 15.25 1.73 26.41
N ILE A 168 15.45 1.08 25.26
CA ILE A 168 14.84 -0.22 24.94
C ILE A 168 15.94 -1.20 24.57
N SER A 169 15.84 -2.46 25.02
CA SER A 169 16.80 -3.47 24.58
C SER A 169 16.48 -4.02 23.19
N GLN A 170 17.50 -4.39 22.41
CA GLN A 170 17.26 -5.09 21.14
C GLN A 170 16.47 -6.40 21.35
N LYS A 171 16.71 -7.08 22.48
CA LYS A 171 15.96 -8.27 22.89
C LYS A 171 14.46 -7.97 23.07
N ALA A 172 14.11 -6.85 23.69
CA ALA A 172 12.71 -6.45 23.87
C ALA A 172 12.03 -6.14 22.53
N LEU A 173 12.73 -5.47 21.60
CA LEU A 173 12.20 -5.21 20.26
C LEU A 173 11.96 -6.50 19.48
N ASN A 174 12.91 -7.44 19.51
CA ASN A 174 12.77 -8.74 18.84
C ASN A 174 11.59 -9.54 19.41
N ALA A 175 11.45 -9.59 20.75
CA ALA A 175 10.35 -10.29 21.40
C ALA A 175 8.98 -9.65 21.06
N ARG A 176 8.93 -8.33 20.92
CA ARG A 176 7.72 -7.61 20.51
C ARG A 176 7.35 -7.91 19.05
N GLU A 177 8.33 -7.88 18.15
CA GLU A 177 8.15 -8.26 16.74
C GLU A 177 7.64 -9.70 16.61
N GLU A 178 8.24 -10.63 17.35
CA GLU A 178 7.80 -12.03 17.39
C GLU A 178 6.34 -12.12 17.88
N THR A 179 6.01 -11.45 18.99
CA THR A 179 4.64 -11.44 19.53
C THR A 179 3.63 -10.91 18.53
N LEU A 180 3.92 -9.77 17.88
CA LEU A 180 3.02 -9.11 16.95
C LEU A 180 2.90 -9.85 15.61
N THR A 181 3.85 -10.73 15.28
CA THR A 181 3.81 -11.49 14.02
C THR A 181 3.47 -12.97 14.17
N ASN A 182 3.30 -13.46 15.40
CA ASN A 182 2.97 -14.86 15.70
C ASN A 182 1.46 -15.12 15.69
N PHE A 183 0.79 -14.85 14.57
CA PHE A 183 -0.59 -15.25 14.33
C PHE A 183 -0.69 -16.16 13.10
N PRO A 184 -1.65 -17.11 13.05
CA PRO A 184 -1.63 -18.21 12.09
C PRO A 184 -1.48 -17.77 10.62
N GLN A 185 -2.20 -16.72 10.22
CA GLN A 185 -2.18 -16.23 8.84
C GLN A 185 -0.80 -15.71 8.41
N LEU A 186 -0.15 -14.88 9.23
CA LEU A 186 1.17 -14.34 8.90
C LEU A 186 2.28 -15.38 9.01
N VAL A 187 2.18 -16.32 9.96
CA VAL A 187 3.09 -17.47 10.03
C VAL A 187 3.00 -18.31 8.76
N ALA A 188 1.78 -18.60 8.28
CA ALA A 188 1.57 -19.33 7.04
C ALA A 188 2.18 -18.58 5.83
N VAL A 189 1.99 -17.26 5.73
CA VAL A 189 2.59 -16.44 4.68
C VAL A 189 4.12 -16.44 4.76
N LYS A 190 4.70 -16.21 5.95
CA LYS A 190 6.15 -16.27 6.15
C LYS A 190 6.73 -17.61 5.73
N ASN A 191 6.01 -18.72 6.01
CA ASN A 191 6.40 -20.05 5.58
C ASN A 191 6.31 -20.23 4.05
N ALA A 192 5.25 -19.73 3.43
CA ALA A 192 5.03 -19.82 1.99
C ALA A 192 6.10 -19.06 1.18
N ILE A 193 6.54 -17.89 1.66
CA ILE A 193 7.48 -17.05 0.90
C ILE A 193 8.97 -17.37 1.17
N ARG A 194 9.27 -18.41 1.97
CA ARG A 194 10.66 -18.80 2.24
C ARG A 194 11.35 -19.14 0.94
N THR A 195 12.63 -18.81 0.86
CA THR A 195 13.43 -19.11 -0.31
C THR A 195 14.59 -20.05 0.00
N LEU A 196 14.98 -20.85 -0.99
CA LEU A 196 16.21 -21.62 -0.97
C LEU A 196 17.41 -20.67 -1.17
N SER A 197 18.56 -20.96 -0.56
CA SER A 197 19.78 -20.17 -0.76
C SER A 197 20.25 -20.24 -2.20
N ASN A 198 20.82 -19.14 -2.72
CA ASN A 198 21.25 -19.07 -4.13
C ASN A 198 22.32 -20.12 -4.45
N ASP A 199 23.24 -20.41 -3.53
CA ASP A 199 24.24 -21.48 -3.71
C ASP A 199 23.62 -22.86 -3.97
N LYS A 200 22.48 -23.16 -3.33
CA LYS A 200 21.75 -24.41 -3.54
C LYS A 200 20.92 -24.36 -4.81
N VAL A 201 20.37 -23.19 -5.16
CA VAL A 201 19.66 -22.99 -6.43
C VAL A 201 20.59 -23.22 -7.61
N GLU A 202 21.82 -22.69 -7.58
CA GLU A 202 22.77 -22.86 -8.68
C GLU A 202 23.21 -24.31 -8.90
N GLN A 203 23.04 -25.18 -7.90
CA GLN A 203 23.32 -26.62 -7.99
C GLN A 203 22.19 -27.43 -8.64
N ILE A 204 21.01 -26.83 -8.85
CA ILE A 204 19.86 -27.52 -9.47
C ILE A 204 20.17 -27.77 -10.94
N LYS A 205 20.00 -29.03 -11.36
CA LYS A 205 20.19 -29.50 -12.73
C LYS A 205 19.08 -30.49 -13.10
N PRO A 206 18.63 -30.53 -14.38
CA PRO A 206 17.66 -31.53 -14.82
C PRO A 206 18.11 -32.97 -14.48
N GLY A 207 17.22 -33.73 -13.84
CA GLY A 207 17.42 -35.12 -13.45
C GLY A 207 18.35 -35.35 -12.25
N ALA A 208 18.85 -34.31 -11.60
CA ALA A 208 19.79 -34.48 -10.50
C ALA A 208 19.11 -35.08 -9.25
N ALA A 209 19.71 -36.15 -8.70
CA ALA A 209 19.20 -36.81 -7.50
C ALA A 209 19.18 -35.90 -6.26
N THR A 210 20.01 -34.84 -6.26
CA THR A 210 20.09 -33.81 -5.22
C THR A 210 19.02 -32.73 -5.34
N ASN A 211 18.20 -32.73 -6.39
CA ASN A 211 17.15 -31.73 -6.56
C ASN A 211 16.17 -31.73 -5.35
N PRO A 212 15.69 -30.54 -4.94
CA PRO A 212 14.62 -30.41 -3.96
C PRO A 212 13.36 -31.19 -4.36
N ALA A 213 12.53 -31.55 -3.38
CA ALA A 213 11.33 -32.36 -3.62
C ALA A 213 10.34 -31.70 -4.59
N ASN A 214 10.13 -30.40 -4.47
CA ASN A 214 9.24 -29.65 -5.35
C ASN A 214 9.76 -29.59 -6.79
N VAL A 215 11.08 -29.46 -6.98
CA VAL A 215 11.74 -29.55 -8.30
C VAL A 215 11.53 -30.93 -8.90
N LYS A 216 11.77 -32.01 -8.14
CA LYS A 216 11.55 -33.39 -8.60
C LYS A 216 10.10 -33.64 -9.02
N ARG A 217 9.12 -33.09 -8.30
CA ARG A 217 7.71 -33.14 -8.70
C ARG A 217 7.49 -32.44 -10.04
N VAL A 218 8.02 -31.24 -10.21
CA VAL A 218 7.91 -30.51 -11.48
C VAL A 218 8.56 -31.30 -12.62
N GLU A 219 9.72 -31.91 -12.41
CA GLU A 219 10.39 -32.75 -13.40
C GLU A 219 9.54 -33.96 -13.84
N ALA A 220 8.80 -34.57 -12.91
CA ALA A 220 7.89 -35.67 -13.21
C ALA A 220 6.65 -35.23 -14.02
N LEU A 221 6.20 -33.98 -13.84
CA LEU A 221 4.98 -33.46 -14.47
C LEU A 221 5.25 -32.79 -15.82
N VAL A 222 6.34 -32.02 -15.89
CA VAL A 222 6.82 -31.25 -17.04
C VAL A 222 8.27 -31.63 -17.28
N THR A 223 8.48 -32.63 -18.14
CA THR A 223 9.81 -33.03 -18.60
C THR A 223 10.42 -31.97 -19.52
N ALA A 224 11.72 -32.08 -19.81
CA ALA A 224 12.38 -31.23 -20.80
C ALA A 224 11.65 -31.28 -22.17
N ASP A 225 11.23 -32.46 -22.62
CA ASP A 225 10.49 -32.59 -23.90
C ASP A 225 9.13 -31.87 -23.87
N LYS A 226 8.43 -31.91 -22.73
CA LYS A 226 7.19 -31.12 -22.55
C LYS A 226 7.48 -29.63 -22.55
N TRP A 227 8.58 -29.20 -21.94
CA TRP A 227 9.00 -27.80 -21.97
C TRP A 227 9.23 -27.31 -23.41
N GLU A 228 9.94 -28.08 -24.23
CA GLU A 228 10.11 -27.77 -25.67
C GLU A 228 8.76 -27.73 -26.42
N THR A 229 7.83 -28.63 -26.07
CA THR A 229 6.49 -28.67 -26.68
C THR A 229 5.62 -27.49 -26.24
N PHE A 230 5.73 -27.07 -24.99
CA PHE A 230 4.93 -25.99 -24.42
C PHE A 230 5.43 -24.62 -24.86
N PHE A 231 6.73 -24.46 -25.08
CA PHE A 231 7.35 -23.19 -25.42
C PHE A 231 8.39 -23.34 -26.56
N PRO A 232 7.98 -23.80 -27.76
CA PRO A 232 8.87 -24.06 -28.89
C PRO A 232 9.53 -22.79 -29.47
N HIS A 233 8.90 -21.62 -29.32
CA HIS A 233 9.38 -20.34 -29.85
C HIS A 233 9.92 -19.39 -28.77
N ARG A 234 10.16 -19.90 -27.56
CA ARG A 234 10.71 -19.09 -26.47
C ARG A 234 12.09 -18.54 -26.82
N ASP A 235 12.43 -17.43 -26.17
CA ASP A 235 13.80 -16.94 -26.18
C ASP A 235 14.76 -17.93 -25.51
N ALA A 236 15.98 -18.02 -26.02
CA ALA A 236 17.01 -18.94 -25.53
C ALA A 236 17.39 -18.71 -24.04
N ALA A 237 17.15 -17.52 -23.48
CA ALA A 237 17.36 -17.25 -22.05
C ALA A 237 16.41 -18.05 -21.13
N TYR A 238 15.24 -18.45 -21.63
CA TYR A 238 14.28 -19.27 -20.90
C TYR A 238 14.61 -20.76 -21.06
N THR A 239 15.63 -21.22 -20.34
CA THR A 239 16.01 -22.63 -20.34
C THR A 239 15.18 -23.44 -19.36
N TYR A 240 15.01 -24.74 -19.63
CA TYR A 240 14.38 -25.66 -18.69
C TYR A 240 15.16 -25.74 -17.35
N GLU A 241 16.49 -25.67 -17.39
CA GLU A 241 17.31 -25.59 -16.17
C GLU A 241 16.97 -24.33 -15.36
N ASN A 242 16.86 -23.17 -16.00
CA ASN A 242 16.48 -21.93 -15.33
C ASN A 242 15.07 -21.99 -14.74
N PHE A 243 14.14 -22.69 -15.42
CA PHE A 243 12.82 -22.97 -14.86
C PHE A 243 12.92 -23.82 -13.57
N LEU A 244 13.69 -24.90 -13.57
CA LEU A 244 13.88 -25.73 -12.38
C LEU A 244 14.58 -24.98 -11.23
N LYS A 245 15.57 -24.13 -11.55
CA LYS A 245 16.22 -23.25 -10.56
C LYS A 245 15.21 -22.30 -9.92
N ALA A 246 14.37 -21.67 -10.75
CA ALA A 246 13.31 -20.79 -10.29
C ALA A 246 12.29 -21.52 -9.40
N VAL A 247 11.86 -22.74 -9.78
CA VAL A 247 11.01 -23.59 -8.93
C VAL A 247 11.70 -23.90 -7.59
N GLY A 248 12.97 -24.30 -7.62
CA GLY A 248 13.71 -24.64 -6.41
C GLY A 248 13.95 -23.45 -5.48
N LYS A 249 14.03 -22.23 -6.02
CA LYS A 249 14.13 -21.00 -5.21
C LYS A 249 12.92 -20.84 -4.27
N PHE A 250 11.73 -21.30 -4.65
CA PHE A 250 10.49 -21.15 -3.88
C PHE A 250 9.90 -22.52 -3.50
N PRO A 251 10.31 -23.11 -2.36
CA PRO A 251 9.90 -24.46 -1.97
C PRO A 251 8.38 -24.68 -1.87
N VAL A 252 7.59 -23.62 -1.60
CA VAL A 252 6.12 -23.71 -1.55
C VAL A 252 5.51 -24.11 -2.91
N LEU A 253 6.15 -23.70 -4.00
CA LEU A 253 5.63 -23.97 -5.33
C LEU A 253 5.74 -25.46 -5.61
N CYS A 254 4.60 -26.13 -5.81
CA CYS A 254 4.53 -27.59 -5.93
C CYS A 254 5.08 -28.33 -4.70
N ALA A 255 4.93 -27.77 -3.50
CA ALA A 255 5.24 -28.45 -2.24
C ALA A 255 4.31 -29.65 -2.00
N ASP A 256 4.70 -30.49 -1.04
CA ASP A 256 3.77 -31.45 -0.44
C ASP A 256 2.68 -30.68 0.33
N GLY A 257 1.43 -31.14 0.24
CA GLY A 257 0.33 -30.53 0.99
C GLY A 257 0.39 -30.88 2.47
N GLU A 258 0.09 -29.92 3.34
CA GLU A 258 0.07 -30.14 4.80
C GLU A 258 -1.21 -30.87 5.26
N ASN A 259 -2.28 -30.84 4.46
CA ASN A 259 -3.63 -31.27 4.85
C ASN A 259 -4.20 -32.42 4.00
N GLY A 260 -3.33 -33.30 3.48
CA GLY A 260 -3.75 -34.46 2.68
C GLY A 260 -4.36 -34.12 1.32
N GLN A 261 -4.19 -32.88 0.84
CA GLN A 261 -4.53 -32.51 -0.53
C GLN A 261 -3.61 -33.21 -1.53
N ASP A 262 -4.12 -33.46 -2.72
CA ASP A 262 -3.33 -34.03 -3.82
C ASP A 262 -2.34 -32.98 -4.34
N ALA A 263 -1.08 -33.09 -3.87
CA ALA A 263 0.00 -32.18 -4.23
C ALA A 263 0.31 -32.18 -5.73
N ASP A 264 0.14 -33.31 -6.41
CA ASP A 264 0.37 -33.39 -7.86
C ASP A 264 -0.76 -32.70 -8.63
N ALA A 265 -2.01 -32.84 -8.19
CA ALA A 265 -3.14 -32.12 -8.76
C ALA A 265 -3.00 -30.60 -8.58
N ILE A 266 -2.62 -30.14 -7.38
CA ILE A 266 -2.35 -28.72 -7.11
C ILE A 266 -1.19 -28.24 -7.97
N CYS A 267 -0.07 -28.96 -8.01
CA CYS A 267 1.08 -28.57 -8.82
C CYS A 267 0.73 -28.47 -10.31
N LYS A 268 -0.02 -29.43 -10.88
CA LYS A 268 -0.49 -29.36 -12.27
C LYS A 268 -1.33 -28.10 -12.51
N LYS A 269 -2.24 -27.75 -11.59
CA LYS A 269 -3.07 -26.55 -11.68
C LYS A 269 -2.23 -25.28 -11.58
N THR A 270 -1.32 -25.21 -10.61
CA THR A 270 -0.34 -24.14 -10.45
C THR A 270 0.46 -23.89 -11.74
N LEU A 271 1.02 -24.95 -12.32
CA LEU A 271 1.79 -24.87 -13.57
C LEU A 271 0.91 -24.42 -14.75
N ALA A 272 -0.30 -24.97 -14.88
CA ALA A 272 -1.24 -24.57 -15.93
C ALA A 272 -1.60 -23.08 -15.82
N THR A 273 -1.87 -22.59 -14.62
CA THR A 273 -2.18 -21.18 -14.35
C THR A 273 -0.99 -20.29 -14.66
N MET A 274 0.21 -20.63 -14.16
CA MET A 274 1.42 -19.86 -14.42
C MET A 274 1.75 -19.77 -15.91
N PHE A 275 1.75 -20.91 -16.61
CA PHE A 275 2.09 -20.96 -18.03
C PHE A 275 1.09 -20.18 -18.88
N ALA A 276 -0.21 -20.23 -18.56
CA ALA A 276 -1.20 -19.42 -19.24
C ALA A 276 -0.92 -17.92 -19.10
N HIS A 277 -0.52 -17.48 -17.90
CA HIS A 277 -0.12 -16.10 -17.70
C HIS A 277 1.20 -15.77 -18.41
N PHE A 278 2.19 -16.66 -18.43
CA PHE A 278 3.44 -16.44 -19.17
C PHE A 278 3.18 -16.16 -20.63
N VAL A 279 2.30 -16.95 -21.27
CA VAL A 279 1.93 -16.72 -22.67
C VAL A 279 1.30 -15.35 -22.86
N GLN A 280 0.43 -14.90 -21.96
CA GLN A 280 -0.18 -13.57 -22.08
C GLN A 280 0.79 -12.41 -21.80
N GLU A 281 1.76 -12.58 -20.91
CA GLU A 281 2.72 -11.51 -20.59
C GLU A 281 3.86 -11.41 -21.62
N THR A 282 4.27 -12.54 -22.22
CA THR A 282 5.53 -12.63 -22.98
C THR A 282 5.42 -13.35 -24.31
N GLY A 283 4.22 -13.75 -24.72
CA GLY A 283 4.05 -14.48 -25.96
C GLY A 283 4.10 -13.61 -27.22
N GLU A 284 4.28 -14.27 -28.36
CA GLU A 284 4.24 -13.59 -29.67
C GLU A 284 2.85 -13.01 -29.99
N HIS A 285 1.79 -13.68 -29.52
CA HIS A 285 0.40 -13.37 -29.87
C HIS A 285 0.14 -13.36 -31.39
N ALA A 286 0.92 -14.15 -32.13
CA ALA A 286 0.83 -14.24 -33.58
C ALA A 286 -0.38 -15.09 -33.98
N ASN A 287 -1.30 -14.49 -34.75
CA ASN A 287 -2.43 -15.21 -35.35
C ASN A 287 -1.98 -16.18 -36.46
N GLN A 288 -0.84 -15.91 -37.09
CA GLN A 288 -0.25 -16.73 -38.15
C GLN A 288 1.12 -17.23 -37.68
N SER A 289 1.12 -18.40 -37.04
CA SER A 289 2.31 -19.08 -36.53
C SER A 289 2.19 -20.57 -36.86
N ASP A 290 3.32 -21.28 -36.92
CA ASP A 290 3.39 -22.74 -37.08
C ASP A 290 2.95 -23.49 -35.81
N VAL A 291 2.75 -22.80 -34.69
CA VAL A 291 2.22 -23.35 -33.44
C VAL A 291 1.01 -22.57 -32.92
N ALA A 292 0.21 -23.20 -32.07
CA ALA A 292 -0.95 -22.56 -31.47
C ALA A 292 -0.54 -21.44 -30.51
N GLN A 293 -1.38 -20.41 -30.31
CA GLN A 293 -1.03 -19.26 -29.45
C GLN A 293 -0.67 -19.64 -28.02
N TRP A 294 -1.27 -20.68 -27.44
CA TRP A 294 -0.91 -21.16 -26.10
C TRP A 294 0.53 -21.71 -26.01
N GLN A 295 1.18 -21.99 -27.14
CA GLN A 295 2.58 -22.45 -27.22
C GLN A 295 3.56 -21.31 -27.49
N GLN A 296 3.08 -20.09 -27.75
CA GLN A 296 3.93 -18.97 -28.16
C GLN A 296 4.51 -18.20 -26.97
N GLY A 297 4.34 -18.69 -25.73
CA GLY A 297 4.79 -17.99 -24.53
C GLY A 297 6.31 -17.95 -24.37
N LEU A 298 6.78 -17.05 -23.49
CA LEU A 298 8.21 -16.87 -23.20
C LEU A 298 9.03 -16.41 -24.41
N HIS A 299 8.40 -15.79 -25.41
CA HIS A 299 9.10 -15.26 -26.58
C HIS A 299 9.85 -13.97 -26.24
N TRP A 300 9.25 -13.07 -25.47
CA TRP A 300 9.86 -11.81 -25.06
C TRP A 300 10.48 -11.91 -23.66
N VAL A 301 11.80 -11.70 -23.57
CA VAL A 301 12.50 -11.59 -22.28
C VAL A 301 12.49 -10.16 -21.76
N ARG A 302 12.59 -9.19 -22.67
CA ARG A 302 12.58 -7.75 -22.40
C ARG A 302 11.31 -7.16 -23.01
N GLU A 303 10.82 -6.10 -22.40
CA GLU A 303 9.71 -5.31 -22.93
C GLU A 303 10.00 -4.88 -24.37
N MET A 304 9.01 -5.07 -25.25
CA MET A 304 9.19 -4.84 -26.68
C MET A 304 9.68 -3.42 -26.96
N GLY A 305 10.79 -3.32 -27.70
CA GLY A 305 11.39 -2.04 -28.08
C GLY A 305 12.28 -1.39 -27.01
N LEU A 306 12.51 -2.05 -25.88
CA LEU A 306 13.42 -1.57 -24.83
C LEU A 306 14.59 -2.54 -24.60
N ASP A 307 15.74 -1.96 -24.34
CA ASP A 307 16.99 -2.66 -24.03
C ASP A 307 17.82 -1.89 -23.00
N GLU A 308 18.98 -2.41 -22.63
CA GLU A 308 19.89 -1.81 -21.66
C GLU A 308 20.44 -0.43 -22.07
N THR A 309 20.29 -0.02 -23.32
CA THR A 309 20.63 1.33 -23.80
C THR A 309 19.46 2.31 -23.71
N SER A 310 18.27 1.80 -23.40
CA SER A 310 17.07 2.60 -23.16
C SER A 310 17.07 3.14 -21.74
N TYR A 311 17.74 4.25 -21.49
CA TYR A 311 17.82 4.88 -20.16
C TYR A 311 16.53 5.59 -19.74
N ASP A 312 16.39 5.81 -18.42
CA ASP A 312 15.31 6.59 -17.80
C ASP A 312 13.89 6.11 -18.16
N LYS A 313 13.68 4.79 -18.20
CA LYS A 313 12.37 4.15 -18.37
C LYS A 313 11.92 3.54 -17.04
N TYR A 314 10.65 3.79 -16.70
CA TYR A 314 10.03 3.34 -15.44
C TYR A 314 10.70 3.96 -14.20
N THR A 315 11.15 5.21 -14.33
CA THR A 315 11.97 5.95 -13.36
C THR A 315 11.31 7.23 -12.83
N GLY A 316 9.97 7.30 -12.87
CA GLY A 316 9.19 8.49 -12.52
C GLY A 316 9.20 8.84 -11.02
N ALA A 317 8.03 9.25 -10.49
CA ALA A 317 7.92 9.70 -9.09
C ALA A 317 8.46 8.70 -8.06
N THR A 318 8.44 7.40 -8.36
CA THR A 318 8.94 6.33 -7.49
C THR A 318 10.46 6.29 -7.36
N CYS A 319 11.21 7.00 -8.22
CA CYS A 319 12.66 7.18 -8.11
C CYS A 319 13.04 8.47 -7.38
N ASN A 320 12.08 9.33 -7.03
CA ASN A 320 12.38 10.58 -6.32
C ASN A 320 12.91 10.25 -4.90
N PRO A 321 14.17 10.58 -4.57
CA PRO A 321 14.78 10.26 -3.28
C PRO A 321 14.11 10.96 -2.09
N ASP A 322 13.25 11.95 -2.31
CA ASP A 322 12.49 12.59 -1.25
C ASP A 322 11.25 11.78 -0.84
N THR A 323 10.76 10.92 -1.73
CA THR A 323 9.65 10.00 -1.45
C THR A 323 10.12 8.78 -0.67
N TRP A 324 9.23 8.15 0.09
CA TRP A 324 9.59 6.93 0.81
C TRP A 324 9.96 5.78 -0.15
N GLN A 325 9.33 5.70 -1.32
CA GLN A 325 9.64 4.70 -2.35
C GLN A 325 11.06 4.89 -2.90
N GLY A 326 11.45 6.13 -3.21
CA GLY A 326 12.80 6.41 -3.70
C GLY A 326 13.89 6.22 -2.64
N LYS A 327 13.54 6.35 -1.35
CA LYS A 327 14.44 6.01 -0.23
C LYS A 327 14.58 4.50 -0.05
N ALA A 328 13.47 3.77 -0.13
CA ALA A 328 13.42 2.33 0.04
C ALA A 328 14.05 1.56 -1.13
N TRP A 329 13.79 2.03 -2.36
CA TRP A 329 14.23 1.38 -3.60
C TRP A 329 14.89 2.40 -4.53
N PRO A 330 16.08 2.90 -4.16
CA PRO A 330 16.74 3.97 -4.88
C PRO A 330 17.12 3.54 -6.29
N CYS A 331 16.78 4.38 -7.26
CA CYS A 331 17.11 4.14 -8.65
C CYS A 331 18.61 4.37 -8.88
N ALA A 332 19.27 3.37 -9.44
CA ALA A 332 20.71 3.40 -9.66
C ALA A 332 21.05 4.14 -10.96
N LYS A 333 22.31 4.55 -11.04
CA LYS A 333 22.93 5.10 -12.24
C LYS A 333 24.06 4.18 -12.69
N ASP A 334 24.32 4.15 -13.99
CA ASP A 334 25.51 3.49 -14.53
C ASP A 334 26.80 4.26 -14.17
N ALA A 335 27.95 3.75 -14.62
CA ALA A 335 29.25 4.36 -14.37
C ALA A 335 29.42 5.73 -15.07
N GLN A 336 28.60 6.04 -16.07
CA GLN A 336 28.57 7.30 -16.81
C GLN A 336 27.56 8.29 -16.21
N GLY A 337 26.81 7.89 -15.18
CA GLY A 337 25.81 8.72 -14.51
C GLY A 337 24.42 8.69 -15.16
N ASN A 338 24.18 7.85 -16.16
CA ASN A 338 22.85 7.69 -16.75
C ASN A 338 21.95 6.91 -15.81
N ALA A 339 20.69 7.33 -15.68
CA ALA A 339 19.70 6.59 -14.90
C ALA A 339 19.39 5.25 -15.54
N LEU A 340 19.56 4.16 -14.78
CA LEU A 340 19.18 2.82 -15.23
C LEU A 340 17.66 2.72 -15.39
N SER A 341 17.23 1.75 -16.19
CA SER A 341 15.81 1.52 -16.47
C SER A 341 15.26 0.24 -15.90
N TYR A 342 14.04 0.34 -15.40
CA TYR A 342 13.28 -0.73 -14.75
C TYR A 342 12.08 -1.15 -15.61
N PHE A 343 12.28 -1.25 -16.92
CA PHE A 343 11.27 -1.79 -17.85
C PHE A 343 11.09 -3.30 -17.69
N GLY A 344 10.03 -3.82 -18.29
CA GLY A 344 9.62 -5.22 -18.15
C GLY A 344 10.73 -6.21 -18.50
N ARG A 345 11.09 -7.08 -17.54
CA ARG A 345 11.97 -8.23 -17.80
C ARG A 345 11.41 -9.54 -17.24
N GLY A 346 11.75 -10.63 -17.90
CA GLY A 346 11.37 -11.99 -17.53
C GLY A 346 9.90 -12.32 -17.78
N ALA A 347 9.50 -13.51 -17.33
CA ALA A 347 8.22 -14.17 -17.63
C ALA A 347 6.98 -13.44 -17.08
N LYS A 348 7.19 -12.51 -16.13
CA LYS A 348 6.13 -11.64 -15.56
C LYS A 348 6.19 -10.21 -16.06
N GLN A 349 7.20 -9.86 -16.88
CA GLN A 349 7.51 -8.47 -17.23
C GLN A 349 7.61 -7.60 -15.96
N LEU A 350 8.56 -7.95 -15.09
CA LEU A 350 8.80 -7.20 -13.85
C LEU A 350 9.21 -5.77 -14.21
N SER A 351 8.46 -4.78 -13.74
CA SER A 351 8.69 -3.35 -14.06
C SER A 351 8.67 -2.48 -12.80
N TYR A 352 9.27 -1.30 -12.88
CA TYR A 352 9.47 -0.31 -11.80
C TYR A 352 10.47 -0.70 -10.71
N ASN A 353 11.22 0.29 -10.23
CA ASN A 353 12.26 0.16 -9.21
C ASN A 353 11.79 -0.55 -7.93
N PHE A 354 10.60 -0.23 -7.43
CA PHE A 354 10.08 -0.83 -6.19
C PHE A 354 9.83 -2.34 -6.32
N ASN A 355 9.43 -2.82 -7.49
CA ASN A 355 9.27 -4.25 -7.76
C ASN A 355 10.63 -4.94 -7.92
N TYR A 356 11.58 -4.29 -8.60
CA TYR A 356 12.96 -4.77 -8.69
C TYR A 356 13.63 -4.86 -7.33
N GLY A 357 13.46 -3.86 -6.48
CA GLY A 357 14.01 -3.81 -5.12
C GLY A 357 13.39 -4.88 -4.22
N ALA A 358 12.05 -5.02 -4.22
CA ALA A 358 11.37 -6.08 -3.48
C ALA A 358 11.80 -7.48 -3.94
N PHE A 359 11.91 -7.70 -5.26
CA PHE A 359 12.42 -8.96 -5.80
C PHE A 359 13.89 -9.19 -5.43
N SER A 360 14.72 -8.16 -5.47
CA SER A 360 16.12 -8.22 -5.05
C SER A 360 16.26 -8.61 -3.58
N GLN A 361 15.42 -8.04 -2.71
CA GLN A 361 15.37 -8.42 -1.30
C GLN A 361 15.03 -9.90 -1.13
N ALA A 362 14.03 -10.42 -1.85
CA ALA A 362 13.66 -11.84 -1.78
C ALA A 362 14.77 -12.77 -2.29
N MET A 363 15.52 -12.35 -3.31
CA MET A 363 16.54 -13.17 -3.95
C MET A 363 17.89 -13.12 -3.23
N PHE A 364 18.27 -11.96 -2.69
CA PHE A 364 19.61 -11.67 -2.19
C PHE A 364 19.68 -11.14 -0.76
N GLY A 365 18.54 -10.80 -0.14
CA GLY A 365 18.52 -10.11 1.15
C GLY A 365 18.98 -8.65 1.08
N ASP A 366 19.15 -8.11 -0.13
CA ASP A 366 19.57 -6.73 -0.41
C ASP A 366 18.76 -6.18 -1.59
N VAL A 367 18.07 -5.05 -1.38
CA VAL A 367 17.31 -4.35 -2.41
C VAL A 367 18.17 -3.86 -3.58
N ASN A 368 19.46 -3.62 -3.37
CA ASN A 368 20.31 -2.91 -4.32
C ASN A 368 20.86 -3.77 -5.45
N VAL A 369 20.92 -5.09 -5.30
CA VAL A 369 21.56 -5.98 -6.28
C VAL A 369 20.88 -5.83 -7.65
N LEU A 370 19.57 -5.97 -7.72
CA LEU A 370 18.83 -5.82 -8.97
C LEU A 370 18.48 -4.36 -9.30
N LEU A 371 18.56 -3.44 -8.33
CA LEU A 371 18.48 -2.01 -8.64
C LEU A 371 19.69 -1.53 -9.42
N LYS A 372 20.88 -2.07 -9.12
CA LYS A 372 22.15 -1.75 -9.79
C LYS A 372 22.44 -2.62 -11.01
N ALA A 373 21.89 -3.83 -11.09
CA ALA A 373 22.05 -4.74 -12.21
C ALA A 373 20.69 -5.33 -12.66
N PRO A 374 19.76 -4.50 -13.17
CA PRO A 374 18.42 -4.95 -13.53
C PRO A 374 18.39 -5.95 -14.69
N ASN A 375 19.42 -5.97 -15.54
CA ASN A 375 19.55 -6.93 -16.64
C ASN A 375 19.67 -8.39 -16.15
N LEU A 376 20.12 -8.62 -14.91
CA LEU A 376 20.18 -9.98 -14.34
C LEU A 376 18.81 -10.66 -14.31
N VAL A 377 17.71 -9.89 -14.22
CA VAL A 377 16.35 -10.42 -14.32
C VAL A 377 16.06 -11.01 -15.69
N ALA A 378 16.68 -10.53 -16.77
CA ALA A 378 16.54 -11.11 -18.11
C ALA A 378 17.51 -12.28 -18.33
N ASP A 379 18.76 -12.12 -17.89
CA ASP A 379 19.89 -12.92 -18.36
C ASP A 379 20.17 -14.19 -17.53
N THR A 380 19.44 -14.40 -16.43
CA THR A 380 19.66 -15.51 -15.49
C THR A 380 18.36 -16.24 -15.16
N TRP A 381 18.40 -17.25 -14.28
CA TRP A 381 17.19 -17.94 -13.79
C TRP A 381 16.19 -17.01 -13.09
N LEU A 382 16.60 -15.79 -12.76
CA LEU A 382 15.72 -14.72 -12.29
C LEU A 382 14.60 -14.38 -13.29
N ASN A 383 14.75 -14.70 -14.57
CA ASN A 383 13.74 -14.44 -15.60
C ASN A 383 12.44 -15.23 -15.36
N LEU A 384 12.52 -16.41 -14.77
CA LEU A 384 11.37 -17.23 -14.39
C LEU A 384 11.04 -17.08 -12.91
N ALA A 385 12.05 -16.84 -12.06
CA ALA A 385 11.82 -16.62 -10.64
C ALA A 385 11.08 -15.32 -10.33
N SER A 386 11.18 -14.28 -11.17
CA SER A 386 10.38 -13.06 -11.01
C SER A 386 8.89 -13.35 -11.10
N ALA A 387 8.50 -14.29 -11.95
CA ALA A 387 7.10 -14.69 -12.10
C ALA A 387 6.63 -15.59 -10.95
N ILE A 388 7.48 -16.49 -10.45
CA ILE A 388 7.16 -17.29 -9.25
C ILE A 388 7.08 -16.39 -8.02
N PHE A 389 7.98 -15.41 -7.87
CA PHE A 389 7.94 -14.42 -6.81
C PHE A 389 6.58 -13.72 -6.78
N PHE A 390 6.14 -13.18 -7.92
CA PHE A 390 4.83 -12.54 -8.04
C PHE A 390 3.68 -13.52 -7.75
N TYR A 391 3.84 -14.81 -8.09
CA TYR A 391 2.84 -15.84 -7.86
C TYR A 391 2.65 -16.18 -6.37
N VAL A 392 3.73 -16.24 -5.60
CA VAL A 392 3.72 -16.65 -4.18
C VAL A 392 3.62 -15.48 -3.20
N GLN A 393 4.04 -14.28 -3.59
CA GLN A 393 4.07 -13.10 -2.73
C GLN A 393 2.68 -12.45 -2.64
N PRO A 394 2.08 -12.33 -1.45
CA PRO A 394 0.83 -11.58 -1.28
C PRO A 394 1.09 -10.07 -1.40
N GLN A 395 0.08 -9.35 -1.90
CA GLN A 395 0.11 -7.89 -2.00
C GLN A 395 -1.23 -7.34 -1.49
N PRO A 396 -1.42 -7.21 -0.16
CA PRO A 396 -2.67 -6.73 0.41
C PRO A 396 -3.18 -5.47 -0.31
N PRO A 397 -4.48 -5.41 -0.63
CA PRO A 397 -5.53 -6.35 -0.21
C PRO A 397 -5.66 -7.63 -1.04
N LYS A 398 -4.73 -7.93 -1.95
CA LYS A 398 -4.74 -9.13 -2.81
C LYS A 398 -4.06 -10.32 -2.13
N PRO A 399 -4.63 -11.54 -2.21
CA PRO A 399 -3.92 -12.75 -1.82
C PRO A 399 -2.80 -13.06 -2.82
N SER A 400 -1.93 -14.01 -2.50
CA SER A 400 -1.04 -14.59 -3.51
C SER A 400 -1.84 -15.48 -4.45
N MET A 401 -1.38 -15.65 -5.70
CA MET A 401 -2.01 -16.58 -6.63
C MET A 401 -1.86 -18.03 -6.15
N GLN A 402 -0.74 -18.34 -5.48
CA GLN A 402 -0.54 -19.62 -4.80
C GLN A 402 -1.70 -19.92 -3.83
N ALA A 403 -2.07 -18.96 -2.98
CA ALA A 403 -3.14 -19.14 -2.00
C ALA A 403 -4.53 -19.33 -2.64
N VAL A 404 -4.76 -18.75 -3.81
CA VAL A 404 -5.98 -18.97 -4.60
C VAL A 404 -6.04 -20.40 -5.13
N ILE A 405 -4.91 -20.93 -5.64
CA ILE A 405 -4.86 -22.22 -6.32
C ILE A 405 -4.80 -23.41 -5.35
N ASP A 406 -4.09 -23.29 -4.23
CA ASP A 406 -4.06 -24.33 -3.19
C ASP A 406 -5.25 -24.26 -2.21
N GLY A 407 -6.05 -23.20 -2.30
CA GLY A 407 -7.26 -23.00 -1.48
C GLY A 407 -6.98 -22.54 -0.05
N SER A 408 -5.77 -22.11 0.27
CA SER A 408 -5.48 -21.50 1.58
C SER A 408 -6.12 -20.12 1.75
N TRP A 409 -6.42 -19.41 0.65
CA TRP A 409 -7.27 -18.23 0.69
C TRP A 409 -8.75 -18.62 0.71
N GLN A 410 -9.46 -18.17 1.75
CA GLN A 410 -10.88 -18.41 1.95
C GLN A 410 -11.65 -17.08 1.88
N PRO A 411 -12.33 -16.76 0.77
CA PRO A 411 -13.00 -15.48 0.60
C PRO A 411 -14.12 -15.29 1.63
N ASN A 412 -14.18 -14.08 2.20
CA ASN A 412 -15.25 -13.69 3.10
C ASN A 412 -16.48 -13.17 2.29
N ASP A 413 -17.49 -12.67 2.99
CA ASP A 413 -18.71 -12.19 2.33
C ASP A 413 -18.48 -10.95 1.46
N ALA A 414 -17.54 -10.09 1.82
CA ALA A 414 -17.17 -8.92 1.01
C ALA A 414 -16.47 -9.34 -0.29
N ASP A 415 -15.55 -10.31 -0.22
CA ASP A 415 -14.90 -10.91 -1.39
C ASP A 415 -15.96 -11.50 -2.34
N LYS A 416 -16.86 -12.34 -1.82
CA LYS A 416 -17.94 -12.97 -2.60
C LYS A 416 -18.90 -11.95 -3.21
N ALA A 417 -19.30 -10.92 -2.46
CA ALA A 417 -20.15 -9.84 -2.97
C ALA A 417 -19.48 -9.03 -4.10
N ASN A 418 -18.15 -9.04 -4.15
CA ASN A 418 -17.34 -8.43 -5.19
C ASN A 418 -17.01 -9.39 -6.35
N GLY A 419 -17.55 -10.60 -6.34
CA GLY A 419 -17.28 -11.62 -7.36
C GLY A 419 -15.90 -12.28 -7.24
N LEU A 420 -15.18 -12.04 -6.14
CA LEU A 420 -13.85 -12.59 -5.88
C LEU A 420 -13.99 -13.99 -5.24
N VAL A 421 -14.14 -15.01 -6.07
CA VAL A 421 -14.28 -16.42 -5.68
C VAL A 421 -13.13 -17.27 -6.21
N PRO A 422 -12.76 -18.39 -5.56
CA PRO A 422 -11.58 -19.16 -5.98
C PRO A 422 -11.73 -19.67 -7.41
N GLY A 423 -10.69 -19.47 -8.23
CA GLY A 423 -10.66 -19.85 -9.64
C GLY A 423 -9.63 -19.08 -10.44
N PHE A 424 -9.38 -19.51 -11.67
CA PHE A 424 -8.42 -18.86 -12.58
C PHE A 424 -8.74 -17.37 -12.85
N GLY A 425 -10.01 -16.96 -12.82
CA GLY A 425 -10.38 -15.56 -13.01
C GLY A 425 -9.76 -14.61 -11.99
N VAL A 426 -9.67 -15.04 -10.73
CA VAL A 426 -9.08 -14.23 -9.66
C VAL A 426 -7.56 -14.07 -9.83
N THR A 427 -6.87 -15.02 -10.48
CA THR A 427 -5.43 -14.84 -10.76
C THR A 427 -5.19 -13.76 -11.81
N THR A 428 -6.08 -13.63 -12.80
CA THR A 428 -6.09 -12.47 -13.72
C THR A 428 -6.36 -11.16 -12.97
N GLN A 429 -7.31 -11.15 -12.03
CA GLN A 429 -7.61 -9.97 -11.19
C GLN A 429 -6.41 -9.54 -10.34
N ILE A 430 -5.65 -10.50 -9.81
CA ILE A 430 -4.42 -10.22 -9.04
C ILE A 430 -3.36 -9.55 -9.93
N ILE A 431 -3.14 -10.09 -11.13
CA ILE A 431 -2.11 -9.62 -12.07
C ILE A 431 -2.41 -8.21 -12.60
N ASN A 432 -3.60 -7.99 -13.16
CA ASN A 432 -3.89 -6.74 -13.87
C ASN A 432 -5.38 -6.34 -13.79
N GLY A 433 -5.99 -6.56 -12.64
CA GLY A 433 -7.41 -6.34 -12.42
C GLY A 433 -7.93 -4.93 -12.68
N GLY A 434 -7.08 -3.91 -12.51
CA GLY A 434 -7.44 -2.51 -12.80
C GLY A 434 -7.64 -2.22 -14.29
N VAL A 435 -7.15 -3.10 -15.16
CA VAL A 435 -7.22 -2.96 -16.63
C VAL A 435 -8.09 -4.05 -17.25
N GLU A 436 -7.97 -5.30 -16.77
CA GLU A 436 -8.57 -6.47 -17.45
C GLU A 436 -9.95 -6.89 -16.95
N CYS A 437 -10.39 -6.38 -15.79
CA CYS A 437 -11.50 -6.94 -15.05
C CYS A 437 -12.55 -5.91 -14.61
N GLY A 438 -13.68 -6.38 -14.11
CA GLY A 438 -14.78 -5.52 -13.61
C GLY A 438 -15.70 -4.95 -14.69
N GLY A 439 -15.34 -5.08 -15.97
CA GLY A 439 -16.22 -4.78 -17.10
C GLY A 439 -17.42 -5.73 -17.20
N SER A 440 -18.41 -5.36 -18.01
CA SER A 440 -19.60 -6.19 -18.30
C SER A 440 -19.31 -7.37 -19.24
N VAL A 441 -18.16 -7.36 -19.92
CA VAL A 441 -17.69 -8.40 -20.84
C VAL A 441 -16.25 -8.78 -20.50
N GLU A 442 -15.85 -9.99 -20.88
CA GLU A 442 -14.42 -10.35 -20.86
C GLU A 442 -13.71 -9.60 -21.98
N ILE A 443 -12.62 -8.90 -21.65
CA ILE A 443 -11.78 -8.29 -22.67
C ILE A 443 -10.86 -9.34 -23.31
N GLN A 444 -10.27 -9.01 -24.47
CA GLN A 444 -9.49 -9.96 -25.25
C GLN A 444 -8.33 -10.57 -24.47
N GLN A 445 -7.65 -9.81 -23.63
CA GLN A 445 -6.53 -10.27 -22.81
C GLN A 445 -6.97 -11.35 -21.80
N SER A 446 -8.11 -11.14 -21.12
CA SER A 446 -8.71 -12.15 -20.23
C SER A 446 -9.13 -13.40 -21.00
N LEU A 447 -9.77 -13.23 -22.17
CA LEU A 447 -10.13 -14.35 -23.06
C LEU A 447 -8.91 -15.17 -23.47
N ASN A 448 -7.81 -14.53 -23.86
CA ASN A 448 -6.56 -15.20 -24.20
C ASN A 448 -6.04 -16.03 -23.02
N ARG A 449 -5.97 -15.45 -21.82
CA ARG A 449 -5.54 -16.16 -20.60
C ARG A 449 -6.39 -17.40 -20.35
N ILE A 450 -7.72 -17.28 -20.48
CA ILE A 450 -8.67 -18.40 -20.31
C ILE A 450 -8.36 -19.53 -21.30
N GLU A 451 -8.18 -19.20 -22.58
CA GLU A 451 -7.91 -20.21 -23.62
C GLU A 451 -6.54 -20.89 -23.42
N TYR A 452 -5.53 -20.14 -22.99
CA TYR A 452 -4.22 -20.71 -22.65
C TYR A 452 -4.30 -21.61 -21.42
N TYR A 453 -5.05 -21.21 -20.39
CA TYR A 453 -5.25 -22.03 -19.19
C TYR A 453 -5.96 -23.33 -19.53
N LYS A 454 -7.02 -23.31 -20.33
CA LYS A 454 -7.70 -24.53 -20.81
C LYS A 454 -6.75 -25.44 -21.58
N ALA A 455 -5.89 -24.88 -22.43
CA ALA A 455 -4.92 -25.65 -23.20
C ALA A 455 -3.90 -26.34 -22.28
N PHE A 456 -3.26 -25.60 -21.37
CA PHE A 456 -2.31 -26.19 -20.42
C PHE A 456 -2.97 -27.15 -19.43
N ALA A 457 -4.18 -26.84 -18.96
CA ALA A 457 -4.96 -27.74 -18.12
C ALA A 457 -5.17 -29.09 -18.81
N LYS A 458 -5.54 -29.08 -20.10
CA LYS A 458 -5.65 -30.30 -20.90
C LYS A 458 -4.33 -31.06 -21.01
N GLN A 459 -3.22 -30.38 -21.29
CA GLN A 459 -1.90 -31.03 -21.44
C GLN A 459 -1.35 -31.60 -20.12
N LEU A 460 -1.71 -31.00 -18.99
CA LEU A 460 -1.27 -31.41 -17.66
C LEU A 460 -2.26 -32.35 -16.95
N GLY A 461 -3.45 -32.58 -17.53
CA GLY A 461 -4.48 -33.41 -16.94
C GLY A 461 -5.17 -32.75 -15.74
N VAL A 462 -5.30 -31.42 -15.75
CA VAL A 462 -6.06 -30.65 -14.76
C VAL A 462 -7.54 -30.71 -15.14
N SER A 463 -8.38 -31.17 -14.21
CA SER A 463 -9.82 -31.08 -14.35
C SER A 463 -10.28 -29.67 -13.99
N ILE A 464 -10.98 -29.01 -14.91
CA ILE A 464 -11.62 -27.71 -14.66
C ILE A 464 -13.05 -28.01 -14.25
N ALA A 465 -13.44 -27.61 -13.04
CA ALA A 465 -14.80 -27.83 -12.56
C ALA A 465 -15.79 -26.94 -13.32
N ASP A 466 -17.01 -27.43 -13.57
CA ASP A 466 -18.05 -26.68 -14.30
C ASP A 466 -18.41 -25.33 -13.64
N ASN A 467 -18.20 -25.24 -12.32
CA ASN A 467 -18.43 -24.03 -11.53
C ASN A 467 -17.17 -23.19 -11.30
N GLU A 468 -16.02 -23.57 -11.86
CA GLU A 468 -14.80 -22.76 -11.74
C GLU A 468 -14.94 -21.49 -12.59
N VAL A 469 -14.81 -20.33 -11.94
CA VAL A 469 -14.83 -19.04 -12.61
C VAL A 469 -13.47 -18.79 -13.27
N LEU A 470 -13.44 -18.88 -14.61
CA LEU A 470 -12.20 -18.70 -15.38
C LEU A 470 -11.90 -17.26 -15.78
N GLY A 471 -12.94 -16.44 -15.99
CA GLY A 471 -12.79 -15.04 -16.37
C GLY A 471 -12.93 -14.09 -15.20
N CYS A 472 -12.73 -12.80 -15.42
CA CYS A 472 -12.80 -11.77 -14.38
C CYS A 472 -13.76 -10.62 -14.69
N LYS A 473 -14.64 -10.76 -15.69
CA LYS A 473 -15.73 -9.82 -15.90
C LYS A 473 -16.60 -9.72 -14.66
N GLY A 474 -17.07 -8.52 -14.34
CA GLY A 474 -17.89 -8.26 -13.15
C GLY A 474 -17.18 -8.39 -11.80
N MET A 475 -15.93 -8.84 -11.73
CA MET A 475 -15.15 -8.84 -10.49
C MET A 475 -14.78 -7.40 -10.11
N LYS A 476 -15.13 -6.97 -8.90
CA LYS A 476 -14.65 -5.69 -8.36
C LYS A 476 -13.22 -5.83 -7.84
N GLN A 477 -12.55 -4.70 -7.64
CA GLN A 477 -11.21 -4.67 -7.06
C GLN A 477 -11.21 -5.24 -5.64
N PHE A 478 -10.09 -5.84 -5.23
CA PHE A 478 -9.83 -6.15 -3.83
C PHE A 478 -9.87 -4.86 -3.00
N SER A 479 -10.35 -4.94 -1.77
CA SER A 479 -10.48 -3.81 -0.85
C SER A 479 -10.04 -4.20 0.55
N GLU A 480 -9.95 -3.24 1.46
CA GLU A 480 -9.59 -3.47 2.88
C GLU A 480 -10.54 -4.43 3.60
N ALA A 481 -11.77 -4.59 3.10
CA ALA A 481 -12.74 -5.56 3.61
C ALA A 481 -12.42 -7.01 3.19
N SER A 482 -11.43 -7.24 2.33
CA SER A 482 -11.05 -8.57 1.87
C SER A 482 -10.46 -9.41 3.01
N SER A 483 -10.73 -10.72 2.99
CA SER A 483 -10.04 -11.69 3.84
C SER A 483 -8.52 -11.73 3.60
N ALA A 484 -8.06 -11.23 2.45
CA ALA A 484 -6.66 -11.14 2.08
C ALA A 484 -6.00 -9.79 2.43
N ALA A 485 -6.75 -8.83 3.01
CA ALA A 485 -6.22 -7.56 3.49
C ALA A 485 -5.47 -7.71 4.83
N MET A 486 -4.50 -8.64 4.85
CA MET A 486 -3.70 -8.97 6.02
C MET A 486 -2.76 -7.83 6.38
N PRO A 487 -2.59 -7.51 7.67
CA PRO A 487 -1.70 -6.43 8.08
C PRO A 487 -0.23 -6.89 7.94
N LEU A 488 0.50 -6.26 7.02
CA LEU A 488 1.85 -6.62 6.60
C LEU A 488 2.88 -5.52 6.78
N PHE A 489 2.47 -4.31 7.13
CA PHE A 489 3.37 -3.15 7.18
C PHE A 489 3.43 -2.59 8.59
N TRP A 490 4.63 -2.22 9.02
CA TRP A 490 4.84 -1.54 10.29
C TRP A 490 4.66 -0.04 10.10
N VAL A 491 3.82 0.57 10.92
CA VAL A 491 3.69 2.03 11.00
C VAL A 491 3.85 2.48 12.43
N LYS A 492 4.16 3.76 12.63
CA LYS A 492 4.25 4.35 13.96
C LYS A 492 2.95 4.11 14.74
N ASP A 493 3.08 3.74 16.00
CA ASP A 493 1.95 3.70 16.91
C ASP A 493 1.88 5.02 17.69
N ASP A 494 0.94 5.90 17.34
CA ASP A 494 0.74 7.18 18.03
C ASP A 494 -0.07 7.06 19.34
N SER A 495 -0.28 5.84 19.85
CA SER A 495 -0.95 5.63 21.14
C SER A 495 -0.18 6.29 22.30
N TYR A 496 -0.93 6.89 23.23
CA TYR A 496 -0.38 7.48 24.45
C TYR A 496 -0.10 6.42 25.51
N VAL A 497 1.08 6.45 26.12
CA VAL A 497 1.50 5.56 27.20
C VAL A 497 2.03 6.43 28.35
N ALA A 498 1.24 6.57 29.41
CA ALA A 498 1.50 7.51 30.51
C ALA A 498 2.85 7.27 31.21
N GLU A 499 3.33 6.03 31.20
CA GLU A 499 4.56 5.61 31.86
C GLU A 499 5.83 5.95 31.07
N ASN A 500 5.69 6.34 29.80
CA ASN A 500 6.81 6.55 28.89
C ASN A 500 7.23 8.03 28.83
N PRO A 501 8.52 8.33 28.53
CA PRO A 501 8.95 9.70 28.26
C PRO A 501 8.09 10.37 27.19
N GLY A 502 7.64 11.60 27.47
CA GLY A 502 6.74 12.35 26.59
C GLY A 502 5.39 11.66 26.31
N GLY A 503 5.02 10.62 27.06
CA GLY A 503 3.80 9.85 26.83
C GLY A 503 3.77 9.03 25.53
N LYS A 504 4.91 8.87 24.85
CA LYS A 504 4.99 8.22 23.53
C LYS A 504 4.93 6.69 23.65
N SER A 505 4.40 6.00 22.65
CA SER A 505 4.38 4.52 22.66
C SER A 505 5.77 3.86 22.57
N TYR A 506 6.71 4.51 21.87
CA TYR A 506 7.97 3.92 21.40
C TYR A 506 7.79 2.55 20.72
N ALA A 507 6.68 2.41 20.00
CA ALA A 507 6.27 1.17 19.35
C ALA A 507 5.77 1.41 17.92
N CYS A 508 5.79 0.36 17.12
CA CYS A 508 5.09 0.30 15.86
C CYS A 508 3.92 -0.68 15.93
N LYS A 509 2.95 -0.52 15.04
CA LYS A 509 1.79 -1.41 14.90
C LYS A 509 1.69 -1.94 13.46
N LEU A 510 1.03 -3.08 13.31
CA LEU A 510 0.77 -3.69 12.01
C LEU A 510 -0.47 -3.10 11.36
N VAL A 511 -0.37 -2.79 10.07
CA VAL A 511 -1.46 -2.29 9.23
C VAL A 511 -1.44 -2.97 7.86
N ASN A 512 -2.56 -2.91 7.12
CA ASN A 512 -2.74 -3.54 5.82
C ASN A 512 -2.56 -2.58 4.63
N TRP A 513 -2.23 -1.32 4.87
CA TRP A 513 -1.80 -0.33 3.87
C TRP A 513 -0.30 -0.04 3.99
N GLN A 514 0.30 0.48 2.91
CA GLN A 514 1.73 0.74 2.85
C GLN A 514 2.04 2.23 2.71
N GLU A 515 2.81 2.78 3.64
CA GLU A 515 3.34 4.16 3.61
C GLU A 515 4.87 4.22 3.76
N ASN A 516 5.52 3.06 3.92
CA ASN A 516 6.95 2.89 4.10
C ASN A 516 7.37 1.47 3.64
N ASP A 517 8.64 1.12 3.79
CA ASP A 517 9.18 -0.18 3.39
C ASP A 517 9.31 -1.22 4.53
N PHE A 518 8.88 -0.89 5.74
CA PHE A 518 8.98 -1.77 6.90
C PHE A 518 7.92 -2.87 6.81
N SER A 519 8.34 -4.09 6.51
CA SER A 519 7.46 -5.22 6.33
C SER A 519 7.52 -6.19 7.51
N ALA A 520 6.35 -6.67 7.94
CA ALA A 520 6.23 -7.79 8.87
C ALA A 520 6.85 -9.09 8.33
N LEU A 521 7.11 -9.17 7.03
CA LEU A 521 7.76 -10.30 6.35
C LEU A 521 9.28 -10.30 6.50
N THR A 522 9.88 -9.16 6.87
CA THR A 522 11.33 -9.00 7.02
C THR A 522 11.66 -8.89 8.51
N GLN A 523 12.38 -9.86 9.05
CA GLN A 523 12.80 -9.82 10.45
C GLN A 523 13.68 -8.60 10.72
N GLY A 524 13.39 -7.87 11.79
CA GLY A 524 14.12 -6.67 12.21
C GLY A 524 13.53 -5.37 11.65
N ASP A 525 12.57 -5.43 10.73
CA ASP A 525 11.89 -4.23 10.22
C ASP A 525 11.04 -3.55 11.31
N TYR A 526 10.59 -4.28 12.33
CA TYR A 526 9.98 -3.65 13.51
C TYR A 526 10.96 -2.69 14.20
N THR A 527 12.21 -3.12 14.41
CA THR A 527 13.26 -2.24 14.98
C THR A 527 13.54 -1.05 14.07
N ARG A 528 13.59 -1.26 12.74
CA ARG A 528 13.78 -0.17 11.78
C ARG A 528 12.64 0.84 11.86
N CYS A 529 11.39 0.36 11.97
CA CYS A 529 10.22 1.21 12.16
C CYS A 529 10.31 2.03 13.45
N VAL A 530 10.65 1.41 14.57
CA VAL A 530 10.79 2.13 15.87
C VAL A 530 11.89 3.20 15.78
N LYS A 531 13.07 2.87 15.23
CA LYS A 531 14.16 3.84 15.04
C LYS A 531 13.76 5.02 14.14
N ALA A 532 13.04 4.73 13.05
CA ALA A 532 12.59 5.77 12.12
C ALA A 532 11.48 6.65 12.72
N SER A 533 10.62 6.07 13.57
CA SER A 533 9.46 6.74 14.14
C SER A 533 9.76 7.53 15.41
N PHE A 534 10.80 7.14 16.16
CA PHE A 534 11.21 7.74 17.43
C PHE A 534 12.72 8.00 17.44
N PRO A 535 13.18 9.12 16.87
CA PRO A 535 14.61 9.44 16.78
C PRO A 535 15.34 9.58 18.13
N ASP A 536 14.57 9.79 19.20
CA ASP A 536 15.02 9.88 20.58
C ASP A 536 15.19 8.51 21.26
N VAL A 537 14.70 7.41 20.67
CA VAL A 537 14.85 6.07 21.25
C VAL A 537 16.32 5.64 21.30
N VAL A 538 16.75 5.11 22.44
CA VAL A 538 18.10 4.57 22.61
C VAL A 538 18.01 3.06 22.72
N ILE A 539 18.58 2.34 21.75
CA ILE A 539 18.58 0.88 21.76
C ILE A 539 19.88 0.38 22.39
N LYS A 540 19.76 -0.34 23.52
CA LYS A 540 20.87 -0.95 24.24
C LYS A 540 20.90 -2.47 24.06
N ASP A 541 22.09 -3.06 24.13
CA ASP A 541 22.28 -4.51 24.02
C ASP A 541 22.20 -5.23 25.37
#